data_AF-A0A9N9K202-F1
#
_entry.id   AF-A0A9N9K202-F1
#
_cell.length_a   1.000
_cell.length_b   1.000
_cell.length_c   1.000
_cell.angle_alpha   90.00
_cell.angle_beta   90.00
_cell.angle_gamma   90.00
#
_symmetry.space_group_name_H-M   'P 1'
#
loop_
_entity.id
_entity.type
_entity.pdbx_description
1 polymer ?
#
loop_
_entity_poly.entity_id
_entity_poly.type
_entity_poly.pdbx_seq_one_letter_code
_entity_poly.pdbx_strand_id
1 'polypeptide(L)'
;RDSMSSESEALFQMTNTLNDIHKKSQEYNKLKSELKESVSGIQNMLNSRTEWLRLKNNKFKCYSLASKEDITEIFESIFRIDPTLKIEETTQTQICCHPELVKFIDTHCQTRAYSFQPIRLPSYEFCNLSFLLDPIPSKENADHYATFQQVYGTKTTEEYRPTYIQSQATSEPAPKNILISEKIRDYINCENCQKCRCIYSNKSLTDEEL
;
A
#
# COMPACT_ATOMS: atom_id res chain seq x y z
N ARG A 1 6.26 -22.56 2.49
CA ARG A 1 5.25 -22.69 3.55
C ARG A 1 5.24 -24.16 3.91
N ASP A 2 5.18 -24.48 5.19
CA ASP A 2 5.07 -25.87 5.60
C ASP A 2 3.67 -26.41 5.27
N SER A 3 3.54 -27.73 5.17
CA SER A 3 2.24 -28.36 4.88
C SER A 3 1.33 -28.22 6.10
N MET A 4 0.07 -27.89 5.87
CA MET A 4 -0.97 -27.93 6.90
C MET A 4 -1.63 -29.33 6.94
N SER A 5 -2.61 -29.52 7.82
CA SER A 5 -3.45 -30.73 7.77
C SER A 5 -4.23 -30.80 6.46
N SER A 6 -4.57 -32.02 6.01
CA SER A 6 -5.30 -32.23 4.75
C SER A 6 -6.62 -31.45 4.69
N GLU A 7 -7.31 -31.35 5.82
CA GLU A 7 -8.57 -30.60 5.98
C GLU A 7 -8.35 -29.10 5.78
N SER A 8 -7.36 -28.51 6.46
CA SER A 8 -7.04 -27.08 6.29
C SER A 8 -6.52 -26.77 4.89
N GLU A 9 -5.76 -27.68 4.28
CA GLU A 9 -5.27 -27.52 2.91
C GLU A 9 -6.43 -27.52 1.91
N ALA A 10 -7.40 -28.43 2.06
CA ALA A 10 -8.61 -28.44 1.25
C ALA A 10 -9.43 -27.15 1.43
N LEU A 11 -9.62 -26.71 2.67
CA LEU A 11 -10.33 -25.46 2.97
C LEU A 11 -9.66 -24.23 2.34
N PHE A 12 -8.32 -24.17 2.40
CA PHE A 12 -7.51 -23.12 1.80
C PHE A 12 -7.54 -23.15 0.27
N GLN A 13 -7.45 -24.33 -0.36
CA GLN A 13 -7.55 -24.45 -1.82
C GLN A 13 -8.91 -24.01 -2.37
N MET A 14 -9.98 -24.13 -1.57
CA MET A 14 -11.31 -23.66 -1.93
C MET A 14 -11.49 -22.14 -1.77
N THR A 15 -10.46 -21.37 -1.40
CA THR A 15 -10.53 -19.91 -1.27
C THR A 15 -9.78 -19.22 -2.39
N ASN A 16 -10.40 -18.21 -3.00
CA ASN A 16 -9.83 -17.51 -4.16
C ASN A 16 -9.29 -16.11 -3.82
N THR A 17 -9.72 -15.54 -2.70
CA THR A 17 -9.31 -14.21 -2.26
C THR A 17 -8.84 -14.20 -0.80
N LEU A 18 -8.05 -13.17 -0.42
CA LEU A 18 -7.65 -12.98 0.98
C LEU A 18 -8.84 -12.77 1.91
N ASN A 19 -9.91 -12.13 1.44
CA ASN A 19 -11.14 -11.98 2.21
C ASN A 19 -11.82 -13.33 2.47
N ASP A 20 -11.84 -14.23 1.49
CA ASP A 20 -12.38 -15.57 1.66
C ASP A 20 -11.55 -16.38 2.67
N ILE A 21 -10.22 -16.28 2.58
CA ILE A 21 -9.30 -16.90 3.55
C ILE A 21 -9.60 -16.38 4.95
N HIS A 22 -9.75 -15.07 5.11
CA HIS A 22 -10.01 -14.44 6.40
C HIS A 22 -11.35 -14.91 6.98
N LYS A 23 -12.42 -14.90 6.17
CA LYS A 23 -13.75 -15.35 6.59
C LYS A 23 -13.74 -16.83 7.01
N LYS A 24 -13.17 -17.72 6.19
CA LYS A 24 -13.05 -19.15 6.55
C LYS A 24 -12.18 -19.38 7.78
N SER A 25 -11.14 -18.57 7.99
CA SER A 25 -10.28 -18.68 9.17
C SER A 25 -10.98 -18.19 10.46
N GLN A 26 -11.97 -17.32 10.34
CA GLN A 26 -12.84 -16.94 11.47
C GLN A 26 -13.84 -18.04 11.81
N GLU A 27 -14.39 -18.71 10.79
CA GLU A 27 -15.31 -19.84 10.96
C GLU A 27 -14.58 -21.09 11.49
N TYR A 28 -13.33 -21.31 11.08
CA TYR A 28 -12.53 -22.49 11.41
C TYR A 28 -11.19 -22.11 12.05
N ASN A 29 -11.17 -22.03 13.39
CA ASN A 29 -10.01 -21.60 14.18
C ASN A 29 -8.74 -22.43 13.94
N LYS A 30 -8.87 -23.72 13.59
CA LYS A 30 -7.72 -24.59 13.32
C LYS A 30 -6.99 -24.21 12.02
N LEU A 31 -7.71 -23.75 10.99
CA LEU A 31 -7.10 -23.20 9.76
C LEU A 31 -6.29 -21.95 10.10
N LYS A 32 -6.80 -21.10 10.99
CA LYS A 32 -6.08 -19.89 11.43
C LYS A 32 -4.75 -20.21 12.11
N SER A 33 -4.75 -21.18 13.04
CA SER A 33 -3.51 -21.59 13.72
C SER A 33 -2.53 -22.27 12.77
N GLU A 34 -3.01 -23.18 11.92
CA GLU A 34 -2.16 -23.89 10.96
C GLU A 34 -1.59 -22.94 9.90
N LEU A 35 -2.35 -21.96 9.42
CA LEU A 35 -1.84 -20.93 8.52
C LEU A 35 -0.70 -20.14 9.18
N LYS A 36 -0.86 -19.73 10.45
CA LYS A 36 0.18 -19.02 11.20
C LYS A 36 1.44 -19.86 11.38
N GLU A 37 1.27 -21.14 11.72
CA GLU A 37 2.40 -22.07 11.90
C GLU A 37 3.12 -22.33 10.57
N SER A 38 2.37 -22.56 9.50
CA SER A 38 2.89 -22.91 8.18
C SER A 38 3.79 -21.84 7.55
N VAL A 39 3.65 -20.57 7.96
CA VAL A 39 4.51 -19.45 7.52
C VAL A 39 5.61 -19.09 8.52
N SER A 40 5.56 -19.63 9.74
CA SER A 40 6.48 -19.30 10.83
C SER A 40 7.94 -19.59 10.46
N GLY A 41 8.21 -20.73 9.80
CA GLY A 41 9.56 -21.06 9.34
C GLY A 41 10.16 -20.02 8.39
N ILE A 42 9.36 -19.53 7.44
CA ILE A 42 9.79 -18.47 6.50
C ILE A 42 10.01 -17.15 7.25
N GLN A 43 9.10 -16.78 8.16
CA GLN A 43 9.25 -15.57 8.97
C GLN A 43 10.53 -15.59 9.80
N ASN A 44 10.83 -16.70 10.47
CA ASN A 44 12.06 -16.87 11.25
C ASN A 44 13.32 -16.79 10.37
N MET A 45 13.29 -17.39 9.18
CA MET A 45 14.39 -17.29 8.22
C MET A 45 14.63 -15.83 7.79
N LEU A 46 13.56 -15.10 7.45
CA LEU A 46 13.64 -13.70 7.04
C LEU A 46 14.13 -12.80 8.17
N ASN A 47 13.62 -13.00 9.39
CA ASN A 47 14.06 -12.27 10.57
C ASN A 47 15.55 -12.52 10.84
N SER A 48 15.99 -13.78 10.82
CA SER A 48 17.40 -14.15 11.05
C SER A 48 18.32 -13.48 10.02
N ARG A 49 17.95 -13.53 8.74
CA ARG A 49 18.73 -12.87 7.67
C ARG A 49 18.79 -11.36 7.86
N THR A 50 17.69 -10.74 8.28
CA THR A 50 17.59 -9.30 8.47
C THR A 50 18.42 -8.83 9.67
N GLU A 51 18.40 -9.57 10.79
CA GLU A 51 19.21 -9.26 11.98
C GLU A 51 20.72 -9.40 11.76
N TRP A 52 21.13 -10.16 10.74
CA TRP A 52 22.54 -10.26 10.34
C TRP A 52 23.02 -9.03 9.58
N LEU A 53 22.11 -8.31 8.91
CA LEU A 53 22.45 -7.06 8.24
C LEU A 53 22.86 -6.00 9.25
N ARG A 54 23.76 -5.11 8.84
CA ARG A 54 24.22 -3.99 9.65
C ARG A 54 24.20 -2.71 8.86
N LEU A 55 23.76 -1.64 9.50
CA LEU A 55 23.88 -0.27 9.00
C LEU A 55 24.65 0.54 10.04
N LYS A 56 25.80 1.11 9.64
CA LYS A 56 26.68 1.88 10.53
C LYS A 56 27.00 1.13 11.84
N ASN A 57 27.39 -0.14 11.71
CA ASN A 57 27.67 -1.09 12.81
C ASN A 57 26.48 -1.50 13.69
N ASN A 58 25.29 -0.92 13.50
CA ASN A 58 24.07 -1.31 14.21
C ASN A 58 23.35 -2.42 13.45
N LYS A 59 22.90 -3.45 14.16
CA LYS A 59 22.04 -4.50 13.61
C LYS A 59 20.62 -3.97 13.40
N PHE A 60 19.95 -4.49 12.38
CA PHE A 60 18.52 -4.27 12.23
C PHE A 60 17.76 -5.01 13.33
N LYS A 61 16.63 -4.43 13.76
CA LYS A 61 15.71 -5.03 14.72
C LYS A 61 14.50 -5.56 13.96
N CYS A 62 14.15 -6.82 14.20
CA CYS A 62 12.87 -7.37 13.78
C CYS A 62 11.87 -7.19 14.93
N TYR A 63 10.68 -6.69 14.62
CA TYR A 63 9.61 -6.54 15.61
C TYR A 63 8.67 -7.73 15.52
N SER A 64 8.11 -8.13 16.66
CA SER A 64 7.01 -9.09 16.70
C SER A 64 5.78 -8.51 16.01
N LEU A 65 4.89 -9.39 15.59
CA LEU A 65 3.55 -9.01 15.15
C LEU A 65 2.87 -8.16 16.24
N ALA A 66 2.12 -7.13 15.82
CA ALA A 66 1.30 -6.36 16.74
C ALA A 66 0.32 -7.29 17.46
N SER A 67 0.26 -7.15 18.79
CA SER A 67 -0.71 -7.86 19.61
C SER A 67 -2.12 -7.29 19.38
N LYS A 68 -3.15 -8.02 19.82
CA LYS A 68 -4.52 -7.47 19.73
C LYS A 68 -4.67 -6.25 20.61
N GLU A 69 -3.94 -6.24 21.72
CA GLU A 69 -3.87 -5.17 22.70
C GLU A 69 -3.25 -3.92 22.06
N ASP A 70 -2.13 -4.05 21.35
CA ASP A 70 -1.50 -2.93 20.61
C ASP A 70 -2.45 -2.33 19.57
N ILE A 71 -3.16 -3.19 18.82
CA ILE A 71 -4.14 -2.76 17.81
C ILE A 71 -5.30 -2.03 18.50
N THR A 72 -5.77 -2.55 19.63
CA THR A 72 -6.87 -1.95 20.40
C THR A 72 -6.46 -0.60 20.96
N GLU A 73 -5.25 -0.45 21.51
CA GLU A 73 -4.73 0.81 22.03
C GLU A 73 -4.67 1.90 20.94
N ILE A 74 -4.20 1.53 19.74
CA ILE A 74 -4.18 2.44 18.59
C ILE A 74 -5.61 2.82 18.20
N PHE A 75 -6.52 1.84 18.16
CA PHE A 75 -7.92 2.09 17.82
C PHE A 75 -8.62 3.02 18.83
N GLU A 76 -8.44 2.80 20.13
CA GLU A 76 -8.97 3.67 21.20
C GLU A 76 -8.49 5.12 21.07
N SER A 77 -7.28 5.32 20.59
CA SER A 77 -6.75 6.66 20.32
C SER A 77 -7.48 7.34 19.16
N ILE A 78 -7.83 6.59 18.11
CA ILE A 78 -8.58 7.08 16.94
C ILE A 78 -10.06 7.26 17.30
N PHE A 79 -10.63 6.37 18.12
CA PHE A 79 -12.02 6.41 18.57
C PHE A 79 -12.35 7.71 19.36
N ARG A 80 -11.35 8.29 20.05
CA ARG A 80 -11.49 9.61 20.70
C ARG A 80 -11.69 10.76 19.72
N ILE A 81 -11.28 10.59 18.47
CA ILE A 81 -11.42 11.59 17.39
C ILE A 81 -12.78 11.43 16.73
N ASP A 82 -13.16 10.19 16.41
CA ASP A 82 -14.45 9.87 15.81
C ASP A 82 -15.02 8.58 16.44
N PRO A 83 -16.02 8.69 17.33
CA PRO A 83 -16.59 7.55 18.03
C PRO A 83 -17.52 6.70 17.15
N THR A 84 -17.75 7.09 15.89
CA THR A 84 -18.58 6.34 14.95
C THR A 84 -17.79 5.27 14.20
N LEU A 85 -16.45 5.38 14.19
CA LEU A 85 -15.57 4.40 13.56
C LEU A 85 -15.63 3.06 14.29
N LYS A 86 -15.67 1.97 13.54
CA LYS A 86 -15.55 0.60 14.06
C LYS A 86 -14.19 -0.01 13.74
N ILE A 87 -13.74 -0.94 14.60
CA ILE A 87 -12.41 -1.55 14.47
C ILE A 87 -12.26 -2.38 13.19
N GLU A 88 -13.36 -2.83 12.59
CA GLU A 88 -13.36 -3.56 11.32
C GLU A 88 -13.20 -2.65 10.10
N GLU A 89 -13.43 -1.34 10.25
CA GLU A 89 -13.37 -0.33 9.19
C GLU A 89 -11.93 0.12 8.92
N THR A 90 -11.18 -0.75 8.25
CA THR A 90 -9.74 -0.58 8.01
C THR A 90 -9.39 -0.09 6.62
N THR A 91 -10.37 -0.04 5.70
CA THR A 91 -10.14 0.39 4.31
C THR A 91 -10.33 1.89 4.15
N GLN A 92 -9.61 2.49 3.20
CA GLN A 92 -9.73 3.92 2.90
C GLN A 92 -11.18 4.34 2.57
N THR A 93 -11.90 3.53 1.80
CA THR A 93 -13.30 3.82 1.43
C THR A 93 -14.21 3.87 2.66
N GLN A 94 -14.00 2.98 3.64
CA GLN A 94 -14.76 2.99 4.89
C GLN A 94 -14.37 4.20 5.74
N ILE A 95 -13.07 4.46 5.90
CA ILE A 95 -12.55 5.59 6.68
C ILE A 95 -13.06 6.94 6.12
N CYS A 96 -13.19 7.08 4.80
CA CYS A 96 -13.72 8.30 4.17
C CYS A 96 -15.20 8.58 4.50
N CYS A 97 -15.95 7.62 5.06
CA CYS A 97 -17.32 7.82 5.50
C CYS A 97 -17.41 8.51 6.89
N HIS A 98 -16.28 8.75 7.56
CA HIS A 98 -16.20 9.32 8.90
C HIS A 98 -15.74 10.79 8.85
N PRO A 99 -16.68 11.76 8.81
CA PRO A 99 -16.34 13.16 8.52
C PRO A 99 -15.51 13.82 9.64
N GLU A 100 -15.65 13.41 10.90
CA GLU A 100 -14.86 13.97 12.00
C GLU A 100 -13.41 13.49 11.91
N LEU A 101 -13.22 12.20 11.63
CA LEU A 101 -11.89 11.65 11.37
C LEU A 101 -11.23 12.25 10.14
N VAL A 102 -11.97 12.40 9.03
CA VAL A 102 -11.45 13.05 7.82
C VAL A 102 -11.05 14.50 8.10
N LYS A 103 -11.90 15.26 8.80
CA LYS A 103 -11.59 16.63 9.20
C LYS A 103 -10.33 16.70 10.07
N PHE A 104 -10.16 15.76 11.00
CA PHE A 104 -8.96 15.67 11.82
C PHE A 104 -7.71 15.42 10.96
N ILE A 105 -7.76 14.45 10.04
CA ILE A 105 -6.65 14.16 9.12
C ILE A 105 -6.31 15.38 8.28
N ASP A 106 -7.30 16.06 7.72
CA ASP A 106 -7.09 17.25 6.88
C ASP A 106 -6.51 18.44 7.66
N THR A 107 -6.84 18.55 8.96
CA THR A 107 -6.39 19.64 9.83
C THR A 107 -5.01 19.38 10.41
N HIS A 108 -4.71 18.13 10.78
CA HIS A 108 -3.56 17.77 11.60
C HIS A 108 -2.53 16.87 10.89
N CYS A 109 -2.84 16.36 9.69
CA CYS A 109 -1.94 15.53 8.91
C CYS A 109 -1.68 16.15 7.52
N GLN A 110 -0.64 15.64 6.86
CA GLN A 110 -0.35 15.98 5.48
C GLN A 110 -0.24 14.69 4.68
N THR A 111 -1.25 14.43 3.85
CA THR A 111 -1.21 13.31 2.91
C THR A 111 -0.16 13.61 1.84
N ARG A 112 0.82 12.71 1.73
CA ARG A 112 1.89 12.73 0.73
C ARG A 112 2.11 11.32 0.21
N ALA A 113 2.54 11.19 -1.03
CA ALA A 113 2.79 9.91 -1.68
C ALA A 113 3.97 9.14 -1.08
N TYR A 114 4.92 9.83 -0.46
CA TYR A 114 6.12 9.20 0.12
C TYR A 114 6.28 9.39 1.62
N SER A 115 5.40 10.15 2.25
CA SER A 115 5.58 10.53 3.65
C SER A 115 4.44 9.96 4.48
N PHE A 116 4.77 9.00 5.32
CA PHE A 116 4.05 8.72 6.55
C PHE A 116 4.97 9.15 7.68
N GLN A 117 4.57 10.14 8.48
CA GLN A 117 5.35 10.57 9.64
C GLN A 117 4.67 10.18 10.96
N PRO A 118 4.91 8.97 11.49
CA PRO A 118 4.72 8.71 12.91
C PRO A 118 6.05 9.03 13.63
N ILE A 119 6.29 10.30 13.91
CA ILE A 119 7.44 10.68 14.73
C ILE A 119 7.03 10.57 16.21
N ARG A 120 7.44 9.50 16.89
CA ARG A 120 7.33 9.37 18.35
C ARG A 120 8.44 10.21 19.01
N LEU A 121 8.21 11.51 19.12
CA LEU A 121 9.06 12.41 19.90
C LEU A 121 8.33 12.88 21.17
N PRO A 122 9.07 13.30 22.22
CA PRO A 122 8.49 14.01 23.35
C PRO A 122 7.64 15.19 22.87
N SER A 123 6.50 15.45 23.53
CA SER A 123 5.53 16.45 23.07
C SER A 123 6.15 17.83 22.84
N TYR A 124 7.12 18.24 23.67
CA TYR A 124 7.79 19.53 23.54
C TYR A 124 8.68 19.65 22.29
N GLU A 125 9.23 18.53 21.77
CA GLU A 125 9.99 18.51 20.52
C GLU A 125 9.04 18.45 19.34
N PHE A 126 7.99 17.61 19.44
CA PHE A 126 7.01 17.44 18.40
C PHE A 126 6.28 18.74 18.05
N CYS A 127 5.86 19.52 19.04
CA CYS A 127 5.15 20.79 18.83
C CYS A 127 5.97 21.84 18.05
N ASN A 128 7.30 21.71 18.02
CA ASN A 128 8.20 22.65 17.34
C ASN A 128 8.64 22.17 15.96
N LEU A 129 8.22 20.97 15.53
CA LEU A 129 8.59 20.43 14.23
C LEU A 129 7.65 20.91 13.14
N SER A 130 8.25 21.33 12.02
CA SER A 130 7.52 21.49 10.77
C SER A 130 7.40 20.14 10.07
N PHE A 131 6.36 19.98 9.25
CA PHE A 131 6.21 18.80 8.39
C PHE A 131 7.45 18.60 7.50
N LEU A 132 7.74 17.34 7.17
CA LEU A 132 8.75 17.05 6.15
C LEU A 132 8.34 17.67 4.82
N LEU A 133 9.37 18.04 4.07
CA LEU A 133 9.25 18.88 2.89
C LEU A 133 9.23 18.00 1.65
N ASP A 134 8.42 18.40 0.68
CA ASP A 134 8.49 17.86 -0.66
C ASP A 134 9.76 18.37 -1.36
N PRO A 135 10.32 17.60 -2.31
CA PRO A 135 11.42 18.07 -3.13
C PRO A 135 11.01 19.36 -3.87
N ILE A 136 11.78 20.43 -3.74
CA ILE A 136 11.57 21.70 -4.46
C ILE A 136 12.84 22.03 -5.23
N PRO A 137 12.78 22.41 -6.51
CA PRO A 137 13.95 22.80 -7.29
C PRO A 137 14.69 23.98 -6.66
N SER A 138 16.02 23.96 -6.73
CA SER A 138 16.83 25.09 -6.30
C SER A 138 16.64 26.27 -7.25
N LYS A 139 16.54 27.48 -6.68
CA LYS A 139 16.51 28.72 -7.47
C LYS A 139 17.86 29.02 -8.14
N GLU A 140 18.94 28.47 -7.60
CA GLU A 140 20.31 28.73 -8.05
C GLU A 140 20.81 27.68 -9.06
N ASN A 141 20.27 26.46 -9.01
CA ASN A 141 20.63 25.38 -9.93
C ASN A 141 19.41 24.52 -10.27
N ALA A 142 18.97 24.57 -11.53
CA ALA A 142 17.82 23.83 -12.02
C ALA A 142 17.97 22.30 -11.96
N ASP A 143 19.21 21.78 -11.90
CA ASP A 143 19.50 20.35 -11.83
C ASP A 143 19.53 19.79 -10.39
N HIS A 144 19.30 20.64 -9.39
CA HIS A 144 19.36 20.26 -7.98
C HIS A 144 18.13 20.73 -7.20
N TYR A 145 17.81 20.02 -6.12
CA TYR A 145 16.80 20.46 -5.17
C TYR A 145 17.38 21.51 -4.22
N ALA A 146 16.51 22.39 -3.73
CA ALA A 146 16.81 23.33 -2.66
C ALA A 146 17.27 22.58 -1.40
N THR A 147 18.18 23.20 -0.66
CA THR A 147 18.71 22.59 0.57
C THR A 147 17.66 22.59 1.67
N PHE A 148 17.73 21.63 2.61
CA PHE A 148 16.80 21.53 3.74
C PHE A 148 16.61 22.86 4.48
N GLN A 149 17.69 23.58 4.76
CA GLN A 149 17.64 24.86 5.48
C GLN A 149 16.84 25.94 4.74
N GLN A 150 16.83 25.92 3.40
CA GLN A 150 16.10 26.90 2.59
C GLN A 150 14.60 26.60 2.53
N VAL A 151 14.21 25.33 2.63
CA VAL A 151 12.82 24.90 2.49
C VAL A 151 12.13 24.59 3.82
N TYR A 152 12.87 24.36 4.90
CA TYR A 152 12.28 23.96 6.18
C TYR A 152 11.37 25.04 6.78
N GLY A 153 10.17 24.65 7.20
CA GLY A 153 9.12 25.56 7.67
C GLY A 153 8.30 26.24 6.57
N THR A 154 8.59 25.97 5.29
CA THR A 154 7.82 26.51 4.16
C THR A 154 6.75 25.52 3.70
N LYS A 155 5.67 26.03 3.07
CA LYS A 155 4.65 25.17 2.45
C LYS A 155 5.21 24.63 1.13
N THR A 156 5.28 23.31 1.03
CA THR A 156 5.78 22.60 -0.15
C THR A 156 4.66 21.80 -0.82
N THR A 157 4.81 21.48 -2.11
CA THR A 157 3.84 20.72 -2.90
C THR A 157 4.53 19.55 -3.61
N GLU A 158 3.78 18.49 -3.92
CA GLU A 158 4.30 17.29 -4.60
C GLU A 158 4.58 17.50 -6.11
N GLU A 159 4.43 18.71 -6.63
CA GLU A 159 4.55 19.01 -8.06
C GLU A 159 5.90 18.57 -8.65
N TYR A 160 6.96 18.70 -7.86
CA TYR A 160 8.32 18.36 -8.29
C TYR A 160 8.77 16.97 -7.83
N ARG A 161 7.84 16.14 -7.37
CA ARG A 161 8.10 14.75 -7.01
C ARG A 161 8.53 13.97 -8.27
N PRO A 162 9.70 13.29 -8.29
CA PRO A 162 10.23 12.62 -9.48
C PRO A 162 9.23 11.71 -10.21
N THR A 163 8.48 10.89 -9.46
CA THR A 163 7.49 9.99 -10.06
C THR A 163 6.26 10.71 -10.58
N TYR A 164 5.91 11.86 -10.01
CA TYR A 164 4.82 12.67 -10.53
C TYR A 164 5.22 13.27 -11.88
N ILE A 165 6.40 13.89 -11.96
CA ILE A 165 6.98 14.42 -13.20
C ILE A 165 7.10 13.31 -14.25
N GLN A 166 7.65 12.16 -13.88
CA GLN A 166 7.79 11.03 -14.79
C GLN A 166 6.42 10.55 -15.28
N SER A 167 5.43 10.40 -14.40
CA SER A 167 4.08 9.98 -14.80
C SER A 167 3.40 10.96 -15.76
N GLN A 168 3.64 12.26 -15.62
CA GLN A 168 3.17 13.26 -16.57
C GLN A 168 3.90 13.14 -17.91
N ALA A 169 5.24 13.00 -17.88
CA ALA A 169 6.07 12.90 -19.08
C ALA A 169 5.84 11.59 -19.86
N THR A 170 5.56 10.49 -19.16
CA THR A 170 5.28 9.17 -19.75
C THR A 170 3.79 8.89 -19.88
N SER A 171 2.93 9.88 -19.64
CA SER A 171 1.52 9.76 -20.00
C SER A 171 1.42 9.80 -21.53
N GLU A 172 1.68 8.66 -22.16
CA GLU A 172 1.13 8.41 -23.48
C GLU A 172 -0.38 8.66 -23.34
N PRO A 173 -1.00 9.46 -24.21
CA PRO A 173 -2.44 9.53 -24.27
C PRO A 173 -2.93 8.17 -24.77
N ALA A 174 -3.01 7.20 -23.86
CA ALA A 174 -3.79 6.00 -24.08
C ALA A 174 -5.18 6.52 -24.43
N PRO A 175 -5.65 6.32 -25.68
CA PRO A 175 -6.89 6.92 -26.11
C PRO A 175 -7.98 6.38 -25.20
N LYS A 176 -8.61 7.31 -24.45
CA LYS A 176 -9.54 7.03 -23.33
C LYS A 176 -10.75 6.16 -23.69
N ASN A 177 -10.86 5.71 -24.93
CA ASN A 177 -11.97 4.96 -25.49
C ASN A 177 -11.56 3.71 -26.29
N ILE A 178 -10.30 3.24 -26.27
CA ILE A 178 -9.91 2.02 -27.03
C ILE A 178 -10.06 0.74 -26.22
N LEU A 179 -9.70 0.76 -24.93
CA LEU A 179 -9.76 -0.42 -24.05
C LEU A 179 -11.12 -0.59 -23.38
N ILE A 180 -12.20 -0.51 -24.16
CA ILE A 180 -13.57 -0.78 -23.70
C ILE A 180 -14.07 -2.09 -24.34
N SER A 181 -14.89 -2.84 -23.62
CA SER A 181 -15.40 -4.15 -24.06
C SER A 181 -16.09 -4.08 -25.44
N GLU A 182 -16.78 -2.98 -25.72
CA GLU A 182 -17.44 -2.73 -27.02
C GLU A 182 -16.50 -2.67 -28.22
N LYS A 183 -15.19 -2.51 -27.98
CA LYS A 183 -14.16 -2.43 -29.02
C LYS A 183 -13.28 -3.65 -29.14
N ILE A 184 -13.58 -4.71 -28.39
CA ILE A 184 -12.98 -6.02 -28.61
C ILE A 184 -13.47 -6.52 -29.98
N ARG A 185 -12.54 -6.94 -30.83
CA ARG A 185 -12.84 -7.49 -32.16
C ARG A 185 -12.43 -8.94 -32.29
N ASP A 186 -11.38 -9.34 -31.60
CA ASP A 186 -10.98 -10.74 -31.58
C ASP A 186 -10.12 -11.08 -30.36
N TYR A 187 -9.70 -12.34 -30.27
CA TYR A 187 -8.94 -12.94 -29.20
C TYR A 187 -7.76 -13.72 -29.76
N ILE A 188 -6.56 -13.42 -29.28
CA ILE A 188 -5.34 -14.16 -29.63
C ILE A 188 -4.76 -14.84 -28.40
N ASN A 189 -4.31 -16.09 -28.57
CA ASN A 189 -3.59 -16.81 -27.53
C ASN A 189 -2.10 -16.51 -27.63
N CYS A 190 -1.49 -16.14 -26.52
CA CYS A 190 -0.05 -15.94 -26.47
C CYS A 190 0.66 -17.30 -26.55
N GLU A 191 1.51 -17.51 -27.55
CA GLU A 191 2.22 -18.79 -27.74
C GLU A 191 3.09 -19.16 -26.53
N ASN A 192 3.69 -18.18 -25.85
CA ASN A 192 4.61 -18.43 -24.75
C ASN A 192 3.92 -18.77 -23.42
N CYS A 193 2.77 -18.15 -23.11
CA CYS A 193 2.10 -18.35 -21.82
C CYS A 193 0.70 -18.96 -21.92
N GLN A 194 0.23 -19.24 -23.13
CA GLN A 194 -1.08 -19.82 -23.45
C GLN A 194 -2.26 -19.03 -22.87
N LYS A 195 -2.06 -17.76 -22.49
CA LYS A 195 -3.11 -16.86 -22.02
C LYS A 195 -3.74 -16.13 -23.20
N CYS A 196 -5.07 -16.12 -23.21
CA CYS A 196 -5.88 -15.37 -24.15
C CYS A 196 -5.76 -13.85 -23.93
N ARG A 197 -5.65 -13.08 -25.01
CA ARG A 197 -5.55 -11.62 -25.03
C ARG A 197 -6.58 -11.05 -25.99
N CYS A 198 -7.19 -9.93 -25.63
CA CYS A 198 -8.16 -9.24 -26.49
C CYS A 198 -7.46 -8.34 -27.52
N ILE A 199 -7.94 -8.36 -28.76
CA ILE A 199 -7.58 -7.43 -29.81
C ILE A 199 -8.65 -6.33 -29.85
N TYR A 200 -8.22 -5.08 -29.72
CA TYR A 200 -9.11 -3.90 -29.75
C TYR A 200 -8.96 -3.15 -31.08
N SER A 201 -10.07 -2.83 -31.74
CA SER A 201 -10.05 -1.97 -32.93
C SER A 201 -11.29 -1.08 -33.02
N ASN A 202 -11.11 0.12 -33.58
CA ASN A 202 -12.20 1.05 -33.87
C ASN A 202 -13.02 0.63 -35.10
N LYS A 203 -12.46 -0.23 -35.96
CA LYS A 203 -13.12 -0.76 -37.16
C LYS A 203 -13.33 -2.27 -37.00
N SER A 204 -14.25 -2.84 -37.78
CA SER A 204 -14.31 -4.29 -37.92
C SER A 204 -13.04 -4.77 -38.60
N LEU A 205 -12.41 -5.81 -38.06
CA LEU A 205 -11.27 -6.47 -38.70
C LEU A 205 -11.79 -7.34 -39.83
N THR A 206 -11.12 -7.32 -40.98
CA THR A 206 -11.36 -8.29 -42.06
C THR A 206 -10.59 -9.59 -41.79
N ASP A 207 -11.00 -10.70 -42.38
CA ASP A 207 -10.33 -12.02 -42.22
C ASP A 207 -8.85 -12.00 -42.66
N GLU A 208 -8.44 -11.03 -43.47
CA GLU A 208 -7.04 -10.82 -43.90
C GLU A 208 -6.18 -10.09 -42.85
N GLU A 209 -6.80 -9.42 -41.87
CA GLU A 209 -6.14 -8.63 -40.82
C GLU A 209 -6.05 -9.37 -39.47
N LEU A 210 -6.61 -10.58 -39.39
CA LEU A 210 -6.55 -11.49 -38.24
C LEU A 210 -5.37 -12.46 -38.36
#